data_AF-I9KQB0-F1
#
_entry.id   AF-I9KQB0-F1
#
_cell.length_a   1.000
_cell.length_b   1.000
_cell.length_c   1.000
_cell.angle_alpha   90.00
_cell.angle_beta   90.00
_cell.angle_gamma   90.00
#
_symmetry.space_group_name_H-M   'P 1'
#
loop_
_entity.id
_entity.type
_entity.pdbx_description
1 polymer ?
#
loop_
_entity_poly.entity_id
_entity_poly.type
_entity_poly.pdbx_seq_one_letter_code
_entity_poly.pdbx_strand_id
1 'polypeptide(L)' 'MESTGSYWKPIYNILEIEGLNPMVVNANHIKNVPGRKTDVKDAEWIAGLLQHGLLQGSYIPSREQRELR' A
#
# COMPACT_ATOMS: atom_id res chain seq x y z
N MET A 1 -12.30 3.90 19.54
CA MET A 1 -11.74 2.69 18.92
C MET A 1 -10.45 3.08 18.24
N GLU A 2 -9.33 2.97 18.96
CA GLU A 2 -8.00 3.16 18.36
C GLU A 2 -7.72 1.94 17.48
N SER A 3 -8.08 2.04 16.20
CA SER A 3 -7.76 1.03 15.20
C SER A 3 -6.29 1.22 14.78
N THR A 4 -5.38 0.92 15.70
CA THR A 4 -3.92 1.09 15.53
C THR A 4 -3.29 -0.14 14.86
N GLY A 5 -4.11 -1.04 14.33
CA GLY A 5 -3.67 -2.20 13.57
C GLY A 5 -3.17 -1.80 12.19
N SER A 6 -1.93 -2.15 11.88
CA SER A 6 -1.37 -1.97 10.54
C SER A 6 -1.90 -3.06 9.59
N TYR A 7 -3.12 -2.89 9.07
CA TYR A 7 -3.84 -3.88 8.25
C TYR A 7 -3.11 -4.31 6.97
N TRP A 8 -2.18 -3.50 6.46
CA TRP A 8 -1.40 -3.83 5.28
C TRP A 8 -0.32 -4.88 5.53
N LYS A 9 0.17 -5.05 6.78
CA LYS A 9 1.30 -5.94 7.08
C LYS A 9 0.98 -7.42 6.80
N PRO A 10 -0.15 -7.98 7.28
CA PRO A 10 -0.47 -9.37 6.98
C PRO A 10 -0.64 -9.63 5.48
N ILE A 11 -1.26 -8.71 4.75
CA ILE A 11 -1.46 -8.81 3.30
C ILE A 11 -0.12 -8.78 2.57
N TYR A 12 0.76 -7.83 2.92
CA TYR A 12 2.10 -7.76 2.34
C TYR A 12 2.87 -9.07 2.53
N ASN A 13 2.85 -9.63 3.74
CA ASN A 13 3.54 -10.89 4.03
C ASN A 13 3.03 -12.05 3.17
N ILE A 14 1.70 -12.18 3.01
CA ILE A 14 1.11 -13.24 2.19
C ILE A 14 1.52 -13.06 0.72
N LEU A 15 1.39 -11.85 0.18
CA LEU A 15 1.75 -11.57 -1.22
C LEU A 15 3.24 -11.80 -1.49
N GLU A 16 4.11 -11.42 -0.55
CA GLU A 16 5.55 -11.68 -0.63
C GLU A 16 5.87 -13.18 -0.61
N ILE A 17 5.17 -13.98 0.20
CA ILE A 17 5.33 -15.45 0.26
C ILE A 17 4.88 -16.11 -1.04
N GLU A 18 3.83 -15.60 -1.68
CA GLU A 18 3.35 -16.08 -2.99
C GLU A 18 4.26 -15.65 -4.17
N GLY A 19 5.39 -14.99 -3.89
CA GLY A 19 6.34 -14.55 -4.92
C GLY A 19 5.89 -13.30 -5.68
N LEU A 20 4.87 -12.59 -5.17
CA LEU A 20 4.47 -11.30 -5.72
C LEU A 20 5.35 -10.19 -5.12
N ASN A 21 5.49 -9.10 -5.87
CA ASN A 21 6.21 -7.90 -5.43
C ASN A 21 5.22 -6.77 -5.08
N PRO A 22 4.55 -6.82 -3.92
CA PRO A 22 3.59 -5.80 -3.52
C PRO A 22 4.28 -4.46 -3.25
N MET A 23 3.63 -3.38 -3.65
CA MET A 23 4.07 -2.02 -3.37
C MET A 23 3.17 -1.39 -2.31
N VAL A 24 3.76 -0.96 -1.19
CA VAL A 24 3.05 -0.18 -0.17
C VAL A 24 3.31 1.29 -0.42
N VAL A 25 2.28 2.09 -0.63
CA VAL A 25 2.41 3.54 -0.89
C VAL A 25 1.81 4.33 0.26
N ASN A 26 2.46 5.43 0.62
CA ASN A 26 1.97 6.31 1.67
C ASN A 26 0.69 7.02 1.20
N ALA A 27 -0.41 6.86 1.93
CA ALA A 27 -1.69 7.48 1.61
C ALA A 27 -1.62 9.02 1.53
N ASN A 28 -0.72 9.67 2.26
CA ASN A 28 -0.54 11.12 2.19
C ASN A 28 0.01 11.58 0.84
N HIS A 29 0.76 10.73 0.12
CA HIS A 29 1.25 11.04 -1.23
C HIS A 29 0.15 10.88 -2.30
N ILE A 30 -0.95 10.20 -1.95
CA ILE A 30 -2.08 9.88 -2.84
C ILE A 30 -3.29 10.80 -2.53
N LYS A 31 -3.28 11.58 -1.45
CA LYS A 31 -4.42 12.43 -1.06
C LYS A 31 -4.43 13.74 -1.84
N ASN A 32 -5.42 13.94 -2.72
CA ASN A 32 -5.96 15.25 -3.15
C ASN A 32 -7.17 15.13 -4.10
N VAL A 33 -8.27 14.49 -3.68
CA VAL A 33 -9.54 14.56 -4.46
C VAL A 33 -10.72 14.85 -3.54
N PRO A 34 -11.21 16.11 -3.49
CA PRO A 34 -12.48 16.44 -2.84
C PRO A 34 -13.64 15.92 -3.70
N GLY A 35 -14.49 15.08 -3.11
CA GLY A 35 -15.63 14.48 -3.81
C GLY A 35 -15.86 13.05 -3.37
N ARG A 36 -17.10 12.56 -3.57
CA ARG A 36 -17.63 11.28 -3.08
C ARG A 36 -16.79 10.10 -3.62
N LYS A 37 -15.78 9.75 -2.83
CA LYS A 37 -14.74 8.76 -3.11
C LYS A 37 -15.35 7.36 -2.92
N THR A 38 -15.41 6.57 -3.98
CA THR A 38 -15.85 5.15 -3.94
C THR A 38 -14.62 4.27 -4.14
N ASP A 39 -14.49 3.19 -3.37
CA ASP A 39 -13.29 2.33 -3.38
C ASP A 39 -12.86 1.87 -4.79
N VAL A 40 -13.81 1.66 -5.70
CA VAL A 40 -13.54 1.28 -7.10
C VAL A 40 -12.81 2.38 -7.88
N LYS A 41 -13.29 3.62 -7.80
CA LYS A 41 -12.68 4.75 -8.53
C LYS A 41 -11.28 5.07 -8.01
N ASP A 42 -11.07 4.84 -6.72
CA ASP A 42 -9.75 4.99 -6.12
C ASP A 42 -8.78 3.94 -6.61
N ALA A 43 -9.23 2.68 -6.66
CA ALA A 43 -8.42 1.60 -7.17
C ALA A 43 -8.02 1.85 -8.63
N GLU A 44 -8.97 2.28 -9.47
CA GLU A 44 -8.71 2.65 -10.86
C GLU A 44 -7.69 3.79 -10.97
N TRP A 45 -7.86 4.84 -10.18
CA TRP A 45 -6.96 5.98 -10.20
C TRP A 45 -5.55 5.62 -9.71
N ILE A 46 -5.44 4.87 -8.61
CA ILE A 46 -4.17 4.37 -8.07
C ILE A 46 -3.48 3.45 -9.09
N ALA A 47 -4.24 2.59 -9.78
CA ALA A 47 -3.70 1.74 -10.85
C ALA A 47 -3.15 2.57 -12.02
N GLY A 48 -3.81 3.68 -12.37
CA GLY A 48 -3.31 4.63 -13.37
C GLY A 48 -1.99 5.28 -12.93
N LEU A 49 -1.90 5.75 -11.68
CA LEU A 49 -0.66 6.31 -11.13
C LEU A 49 0.49 5.29 -11.13
N LEU A 50 0.19 4.04 -10.80
CA LEU A 50 1.16 2.94 -10.83
C LEU A 50 1.70 2.71 -12.25
N GLN A 51 0.81 2.62 -13.25
CA GLN A 51 1.19 2.42 -14.65
C GLN A 51 2.06 3.55 -15.20
N HIS A 52 1.83 4.78 -14.76
CA HIS A 52 2.64 5.94 -15.15
C HIS A 52 3.92 6.12 -14.31
N GLY A 53 4.19 5.23 -13.34
CA GLY A 53 5.37 5.33 -12.47
C GLY A 53 5.33 6.53 -11.51
N LEU A 54 4.13 7.08 -11.23
CA LEU A 54 3.93 8.26 -10.40
C LEU A 54 3.81 7.93 -8.90
N LEU A 55 3.88 6.65 -8.54
CA LEU A 55 3.83 6.19 -7.15
C LEU A 55 5.24 5.94 -6.61
N GLN A 56 5.50 6.45 -5.41
CA GLN A 56 6.71 6.16 -4.66
C GLN A 56 6.43 5.12 -3.58
N GLY A 57 7.05 3.94 -3.70
CA GLY A 57 6.98 2.89 -2.70
C GLY A 57 7.56 3.34 -1.35
N SER A 58 6.92 2.90 -0.28
CA SER A 58 7.42 3.05 1.08
C SER A 58 8.52 2.01 1.32
N TYR A 59 9.49 2.35 2.16
CA TYR A 59 10.51 1.38 2.56
C TYR A 59 9.87 0.31 3.45
N ILE A 60 9.89 -0.94 2.97
CA ILE A 60 9.52 -2.12 3.74
C ILE A 60 10.81 -2.88 4.07
N PRO A 61 11.16 -3.05 5.36
CA PRO A 61 12.34 -3.82 5.74
C PRO A 61 12.24 -5.27 5.26
N SER A 62 13.38 -5.92 5.07
CA SER A 62 13.41 -7.34 4.69
C SER A 62 12.65 -8.19 5.71
N ARG A 63 12.21 -9.38 5.29
CA ARG A 63 11.52 -10.30 6.20
C ARG A 63 12.36 -10.59 7.46
N GLU A 64 13.65 -10.86 7.28
CA GLU A 64 14.59 -11.08 8.39
C GLU A 64 14.61 -9.88 9.36
N GLN A 65 14.62 -8.65 8.85
CA GLN A 65 14.60 -7.44 9.67
C GLN A 65 13.26 -7.23 10.41
N ARG A 66 12.15 -7.66 9.80
CA ARG A 66 10.81 -7.55 10.42
C ARG A 66 10.58 -8.58 11.51
N GLU A 67 11.16 -9.77 11.40
CA GLU A 67 11.05 -10.85 12.39
C GLU A 67 11.87 -10.57 13.67
N LEU A 68 12.79 -9.60 13.64
CA LEU A 68 13.57 -9.17 14.81
C LEU A 68 12.85 -8.16 15.73
N ARG A 69 11.61 -7.75 15.40
CA ARG A 69 10.82 -6.76 16.15
C ARG A 69 9.49 -7.34 16.62
#